data_AF-A0A5N5WI38-F1
#
_entry.id   AF-A0A5N5WI38-F1
#
_cell.length_a   1.000
_cell.length_b   1.000
_cell.length_c   1.000
_cell.angle_alpha   90.00
_cell.angle_beta   90.00
_cell.angle_gamma   90.00
#
_symmetry.space_group_name_H-M   'P 1'
#
loop_
_entity.id
_entity.type
_entity.pdbx_description
1 polymer ?
#
loop_
_entity_poly.entity_id
_entity_poly.type
_entity_poly.pdbx_seq_one_letter_code
_entity_poly.pdbx_strand_id
1 'polypeptide(L)'
;MDTVSKGSIKAQLVSTSCCKAHWIISFSQFGECINAELSGNTLWYTREIFAEVLDSIEFRINDGVPPIDEMKGHMWLPEHLMKQQEFCRSAEWVWGVLWLYTHIGYIENFSTAGISLGQLLELLVDKQLEALIYVGMGRLHIENELSHSLCSGCISFNMQFISISR
;
A
#
# COMPACT_ATOMS: atom_id res chain seq x y z
N MET A 1 -14.29 33.34 -3.33
CA MET A 1 -13.28 32.69 -4.20
C MET A 1 -13.12 31.32 -3.60
N ASP A 2 -14.03 30.43 -3.98
CA ASP A 2 -14.18 29.14 -3.31
C ASP A 2 -12.97 28.29 -3.67
N THR A 3 -12.26 27.84 -2.64
CA THR A 3 -11.19 26.86 -2.76
C THR A 3 -11.80 25.60 -3.34
N VAL A 4 -11.77 25.48 -4.68
CA VAL A 4 -12.07 24.24 -5.38
C VAL A 4 -11.20 23.18 -4.70
N SER A 5 -11.83 22.25 -4.00
CA SER A 5 -11.15 21.12 -3.37
C SER A 5 -10.27 20.47 -4.42
N LYS A 6 -8.97 20.73 -4.36
CA LYS A 6 -7.99 20.09 -5.23
C LYS A 6 -7.95 18.63 -4.84
N GLY A 7 -8.27 17.76 -5.78
CA GLY A 7 -8.25 16.33 -5.52
C GLY A 7 -6.85 15.85 -5.17
N SER A 8 -6.75 14.68 -4.56
CA SER A 8 -5.49 14.03 -4.26
C SER A 8 -5.53 12.54 -4.54
N ILE A 9 -4.35 11.97 -4.75
CA ILE A 9 -4.11 10.54 -4.83
C ILE A 9 -3.11 10.18 -3.74
N LYS A 10 -3.43 9.16 -2.95
CA LYS A 10 -2.59 8.67 -1.87
C LYS A 10 -2.17 7.24 -2.14
N ALA A 11 -0.89 6.95 -2.00
CA ALA A 11 -0.47 5.61 -1.61
C ALA A 11 -0.78 5.46 -0.12
N GLN A 12 -1.52 4.45 0.29
CA GLN A 12 -1.80 4.17 1.71
C GLN A 12 -1.33 2.78 2.06
N LEU A 13 -0.56 2.67 3.14
CA LEU A 13 -0.17 1.39 3.70
C LEU A 13 -1.24 1.00 4.71
N VAL A 14 -1.91 -0.11 4.46
CA VAL A 14 -3.00 -0.61 5.29
C VAL A 14 -2.71 -2.01 5.80
N SER A 15 -3.36 -2.34 6.90
CA SER A 15 -3.45 -3.71 7.40
C SER A 15 -4.76 -4.32 6.89
N THR A 16 -4.67 -5.44 6.17
CA THR A 16 -5.82 -6.21 5.69
C THR A 16 -5.89 -7.56 6.42
N SER A 17 -6.99 -8.29 6.22
CA SER A 17 -7.17 -9.63 6.79
C SER A 17 -6.15 -10.64 6.25
N CYS A 18 -5.72 -10.48 4.99
CA CYS A 18 -4.79 -11.38 4.32
C CYS A 18 -3.34 -10.86 4.28
N CYS A 19 -3.11 -9.56 4.52
CA CYS A 19 -1.78 -8.97 4.50
C CYS A 19 -1.63 -7.89 5.57
N LYS A 20 -0.61 -7.99 6.42
CA LYS A 20 -0.40 -7.05 7.53
C LYS A 20 0.21 -5.71 7.14
N ALA A 21 0.76 -5.62 5.94
CA ALA A 21 1.31 -4.40 5.38
C ALA A 21 1.10 -4.44 3.85
N HIS A 22 0.04 -3.79 3.40
CA HIS A 22 -0.40 -3.79 2.01
C HIS A 22 -0.61 -2.35 1.52
N TRP A 23 0.04 -2.00 0.41
CA TRP A 23 -0.16 -0.70 -0.22
C TRP A 23 -1.40 -0.69 -1.13
N ILE A 24 -2.23 0.34 -0.97
CA ILE A 24 -3.38 0.63 -1.82
C ILE A 24 -3.24 2.03 -2.44
N ILE A 25 -4.03 2.30 -3.48
CA ILE A 25 -4.20 3.65 -4.04
C ILE A 25 -5.56 4.20 -3.59
N SER A 26 -5.57 5.40 -3.00
CA SER A 26 -6.78 6.12 -2.64
C SER A 26 -6.89 7.40 -3.46
N PHE A 27 -8.03 7.59 -4.11
CA PHE A 27 -8.40 8.82 -4.80
C PHE A 27 -9.35 9.61 -3.89
N SER A 28 -9.17 10.92 -3.82
CA SER A 28 -10.05 11.81 -3.07
C SER A 28 -10.33 13.08 -3.86
N GLN A 29 -11.59 13.41 -4.10
CA GLN A 29 -11.98 14.64 -4.81
C GLN A 29 -13.41 15.03 -4.45
N PHE A 30 -13.66 16.31 -4.16
CA PHE A 30 -15.02 16.83 -3.85
C PHE A 30 -15.79 16.08 -2.74
N GLY A 31 -15.08 15.54 -1.75
CA GLY A 31 -15.68 14.75 -0.66
C GLY A 31 -15.95 13.29 -1.02
N GLU A 32 -15.72 12.88 -2.26
CA GLU A 32 -15.77 11.50 -2.70
C GLU A 32 -14.40 10.83 -2.54
N CYS A 33 -14.43 9.53 -2.25
CA CYS A 33 -13.24 8.70 -2.11
C CYS A 33 -13.42 7.36 -2.85
N ILE A 34 -12.39 6.94 -3.57
CA ILE A 34 -12.32 5.61 -4.19
C ILE A 34 -10.98 5.02 -3.80
N ASN A 35 -11.01 3.84 -3.21
CA ASN A 35 -9.81 3.07 -2.90
C ASN A 35 -9.68 1.91 -3.88
N ALA A 36 -8.46 1.65 -4.32
CA ALA A 36 -8.11 0.58 -5.22
C ALA A 36 -7.05 -0.32 -4.56
N GLU A 37 -7.32 -1.62 -4.56
CA GLU A 37 -6.49 -2.66 -3.95
C GLU A 37 -6.14 -3.72 -4.99
N LEU A 38 -4.85 -4.06 -5.12
CA LEU A 38 -4.42 -5.19 -5.92
C LEU A 38 -4.24 -6.41 -5.01
N SER A 39 -5.26 -7.27 -4.96
CA SER A 39 -5.21 -8.50 -4.19
C SER A 39 -5.17 -9.70 -5.13
N GLY A 40 -4.07 -10.44 -5.06
CA GLY A 40 -3.81 -11.49 -6.02
C GLY A 40 -3.69 -10.91 -7.44
N ASN A 41 -4.46 -11.48 -8.37
CA ASN A 41 -4.49 -11.05 -9.77
C ASN A 41 -5.73 -10.20 -10.10
N THR A 42 -6.36 -9.65 -9.07
CA THR A 42 -7.61 -8.90 -9.21
C THR A 42 -7.47 -7.52 -8.61
N LEU A 43 -7.85 -6.52 -9.40
CA LEU A 43 -7.98 -5.15 -8.94
C LEU A 43 -9.38 -4.93 -8.38
N TRP A 44 -9.44 -4.56 -7.11
CA TRP A 44 -10.67 -4.28 -6.39
C TRP A 44 -10.82 -2.80 -6.18
N TYR A 45 -12.06 -2.31 -6.24
CA TYR A 45 -12.39 -0.92 -5.91
C TYR A 45 -13.44 -0.89 -4.81
N THR A 46 -13.25 -0.01 -3.83
CA THR A 46 -14.21 0.24 -2.76
C THR A 46 -14.32 1.74 -2.50
N ARG A 47 -15.48 2.20 -2.04
CA ARG A 47 -15.65 3.56 -1.50
C ARG A 47 -15.61 3.59 0.03
N GLU A 48 -15.45 2.41 0.65
CA GLU A 48 -15.34 2.30 2.10
C GLU A 48 -13.97 2.81 2.56
N ILE A 49 -13.97 3.51 3.70
CA ILE A 49 -12.76 4.02 4.32
C ILE A 49 -12.07 2.87 5.06
N PHE A 50 -10.79 2.65 4.79
CA PHE A 50 -9.99 1.68 5.53
C PHE A 50 -9.78 2.15 6.98
N ALA A 51 -10.11 1.29 7.94
CA ALA A 51 -10.06 1.63 9.36
C ALA A 51 -8.63 1.74 9.92
N GLU A 52 -7.66 1.04 9.35
CA GLU A 52 -6.28 0.98 9.83
C GLU A 52 -5.29 1.36 8.73
N VAL A 53 -5.02 2.67 8.62
CA VAL A 53 -3.96 3.22 7.77
C VAL A 53 -2.70 3.38 8.62
N LEU A 54 -1.66 2.62 8.27
CA LEU A 54 -0.37 2.61 8.94
C LEU A 54 0.53 3.76 8.46
N ASP A 55 0.45 4.09 7.17
CA ASP A 55 1.25 5.15 6.55
C ASP A 55 0.57 5.68 5.28
N SER A 56 0.95 6.86 4.81
CA SER A 56 0.47 7.38 3.54
C SER A 56 1.42 8.37 2.89
N ILE A 57 1.44 8.36 1.55
CA ILE A 57 2.16 9.34 0.72
C ILE A 57 1.14 9.97 -0.23
N GLU A 58 0.98 11.27 -0.16
CA GLU A 58 -0.04 12.02 -0.91
C GLU A 58 0.55 12.81 -2.08
N PHE A 59 -0.16 12.79 -3.20
CA PHE A 59 0.12 13.60 -4.39
C PHE A 59 -1.11 14.45 -4.71
N ARG A 60 -0.89 15.70 -5.11
CA ARG A 60 -1.99 16.54 -5.59
C ARG A 60 -2.33 16.20 -7.02
N ILE A 61 -3.62 16.22 -7.32
CA ILE A 61 -4.14 16.12 -8.68
C ILE A 61 -3.97 17.48 -9.36
N ASN A 62 -3.46 17.47 -10.59
CA ASN A 62 -3.26 18.70 -11.38
C ASN A 62 -4.59 19.32 -11.80
N ASP A 63 -4.60 20.63 -12.04
CA ASP A 63 -5.80 21.32 -12.51
C ASP A 63 -6.15 20.88 -13.96
N GLY A 64 -7.44 20.72 -14.25
CA GLY A 64 -7.92 20.40 -15.61
C GLY A 64 -7.86 18.92 -16.02
N VAL A 65 -7.55 18.01 -15.10
CA VAL A 65 -7.54 16.56 -15.35
C VAL A 65 -8.92 15.93 -15.10
N PRO A 66 -9.20 14.72 -15.63
CA PRO A 66 -10.49 14.06 -15.45
C PRO A 66 -10.86 13.81 -13.98
N PRO A 67 -12.16 13.66 -13.65
CA PRO A 67 -12.60 13.26 -12.32
C PRO A 67 -12.06 11.90 -11.88
N ILE A 68 -11.97 11.66 -10.56
CA ILE A 68 -11.41 10.41 -10.01
C ILE A 68 -12.10 9.13 -10.52
N ASP A 69 -13.39 9.20 -10.87
CA ASP A 69 -14.14 8.07 -11.45
C ASP A 69 -13.69 7.71 -12.88
N GLU A 70 -13.17 8.67 -13.64
CA GLU A 70 -12.58 8.42 -14.96
C GLU A 70 -11.11 8.00 -14.82
N MET A 71 -10.36 8.66 -13.92
CA MET A 71 -8.96 8.34 -13.66
C MET A 71 -8.79 6.86 -13.28
N LYS A 72 -9.68 6.30 -12.44
CA LYS A 72 -9.62 4.89 -12.02
C LYS A 72 -9.62 3.91 -13.21
N GLY A 73 -10.23 4.28 -14.35
CA GLY A 73 -10.28 3.46 -15.57
C GLY A 73 -8.94 3.36 -16.29
N HIS A 74 -8.01 4.27 -15.99
CA HIS A 74 -6.63 4.25 -16.49
C HIS A 74 -5.67 3.51 -15.55
N MET A 75 -6.17 2.89 -14.49
CA MET A 75 -5.35 2.17 -13.54
C MET A 75 -4.77 0.90 -14.18
N TRP A 76 -3.45 0.83 -14.21
CA TRP A 76 -2.72 -0.25 -14.87
C TRP A 76 -2.63 -1.51 -14.00
N LEU A 77 -2.89 -2.65 -14.64
CA LEU A 77 -2.65 -3.99 -14.11
C LEU A 77 -1.35 -4.55 -14.71
N PRO A 78 -0.24 -4.62 -13.96
CA PRO A 78 1.00 -5.15 -14.47
C PRO A 78 0.95 -6.69 -14.53
N GLU A 79 0.65 -7.25 -15.71
CA GLU A 79 0.60 -8.69 -15.99
C GLU A 79 1.86 -9.46 -15.56
N HIS A 80 3.01 -8.80 -15.50
CA HIS A 80 4.27 -9.40 -15.09
C HIS A 80 4.42 -9.49 -13.56
N LEU A 81 3.81 -8.59 -12.77
CA LEU A 81 3.73 -8.72 -11.31
C LEU A 81 2.76 -9.83 -10.89
N MET A 82 1.80 -10.16 -11.77
CA MET A 82 0.76 -11.16 -11.55
C MET A 82 1.23 -12.63 -11.70
N LYS A 83 2.46 -12.87 -12.19
CA LYS A 83 2.95 -14.22 -12.55
C LYS A 83 3.71 -14.97 -11.46
N GLN A 84 4.06 -14.35 -10.33
CA GLN A 84 4.80 -14.99 -9.22
C GLN A 84 4.39 -14.38 -7.87
N GLN A 85 3.49 -15.05 -7.14
CA GLN A 85 2.91 -14.50 -5.90
C GLN A 85 3.33 -15.25 -4.63
N GLU A 86 4.63 -15.39 -4.42
CA GLU A 86 5.12 -15.78 -3.09
C GLU A 86 5.17 -14.59 -2.10
N PHE A 87 5.13 -13.35 -2.61
CA PHE A 87 5.26 -12.12 -1.80
C PHE A 87 4.27 -11.02 -2.21
N CYS A 88 3.92 -10.14 -1.26
CA CYS A 88 3.04 -8.99 -1.47
C CYS A 88 3.75 -7.90 -2.29
N ARG A 89 3.48 -7.84 -3.60
CA ARG A 89 4.05 -6.84 -4.55
C ARG A 89 3.23 -5.55 -4.67
N SER A 90 2.63 -5.14 -3.56
CA SER A 90 1.75 -3.96 -3.53
C SER A 90 2.53 -2.66 -3.72
N ALA A 91 3.77 -2.58 -3.21
CA ALA A 91 4.66 -1.44 -3.39
C ALA A 91 5.00 -1.19 -4.88
N GLU A 92 5.39 -2.24 -5.62
CA GLU A 92 5.73 -2.13 -7.03
C GLU A 92 4.54 -1.72 -7.88
N TRP A 93 3.36 -2.27 -7.57
CA TRP A 93 2.13 -1.89 -8.25
C TRP A 93 1.76 -0.43 -7.98
N VAL A 94 1.74 -0.01 -6.71
CA VAL A 94 1.45 1.39 -6.33
C VAL A 94 2.45 2.35 -6.98
N TRP A 95 3.74 2.02 -6.98
CA TRP A 95 4.75 2.79 -7.67
C TRP A 95 4.46 2.90 -9.18
N GLY A 96 4.12 1.79 -9.84
CA GLY A 96 3.79 1.78 -11.26
C GLY A 96 2.58 2.64 -11.61
N VAL A 97 1.53 2.62 -10.78
CA VAL A 97 0.34 3.49 -10.95
C VAL A 97 0.72 4.97 -10.79
N LEU A 98 1.45 5.32 -9.74
CA LEU A 98 1.86 6.70 -9.49
C LEU A 98 2.81 7.22 -10.58
N TRP A 99 3.76 6.40 -11.02
CA TRP A 99 4.64 6.71 -12.14
C TRP A 99 3.84 7.02 -13.42
N LEU A 100 2.86 6.18 -13.75
CA LEU A 100 1.99 6.39 -14.92
C LEU A 100 1.22 7.71 -14.79
N TYR A 101 0.60 7.97 -13.64
CA TYR A 101 -0.20 9.18 -13.42
C TYR A 101 0.63 10.45 -13.44
N THR A 102 1.85 10.43 -12.92
CA THR A 102 2.77 11.54 -13.11
C THR A 102 3.14 11.71 -14.58
N HIS A 103 3.43 10.61 -15.30
CA HIS A 103 3.86 10.66 -16.69
C HIS A 103 2.78 11.21 -17.64
N ILE A 104 1.51 10.88 -17.40
CA ILE A 104 0.38 11.41 -18.19
C ILE A 104 -0.14 12.77 -17.66
N GLY A 105 0.52 13.35 -16.65
CA GLY A 105 0.20 14.68 -16.13
C GLY A 105 -1.03 14.76 -15.23
N TYR A 106 -1.48 13.64 -14.66
CA TYR A 106 -2.62 13.61 -13.74
C TYR A 106 -2.29 14.15 -12.35
N ILE A 107 -1.07 13.91 -11.87
CA ILE A 107 -0.61 14.33 -10.54
C ILE A 107 0.69 15.13 -10.62
N GLU A 108 1.01 15.85 -9.56
CA GLU A 108 2.29 16.55 -9.41
C GLU A 108 3.49 15.57 -9.46
N ASN A 109 4.65 16.05 -9.90
CA ASN A 109 5.89 15.26 -9.99
C ASN A 109 6.49 14.88 -8.63
N PHE A 110 6.08 15.56 -7.56
CA PHE A 110 6.52 15.35 -6.19
C PHE A 110 5.29 15.13 -5.32
N SER A 111 5.46 14.32 -4.27
CA SER A 111 4.45 14.23 -3.22
C SER A 111 4.31 15.56 -2.46
N THR A 112 3.25 15.69 -1.68
CA THR A 112 3.05 16.85 -0.79
C THR A 112 4.15 16.96 0.28
N ALA A 113 4.85 15.86 0.57
CA ALA A 113 6.02 15.80 1.44
C ALA A 113 7.36 15.97 0.70
N GLY A 114 7.34 16.29 -0.60
CA GLY A 114 8.55 16.52 -1.40
C GLY A 114 9.26 15.26 -1.88
N ILE A 115 8.61 14.09 -1.82
CA ILE A 115 9.18 12.81 -2.28
C ILE A 115 9.09 12.75 -3.80
N SER A 116 10.23 12.48 -4.46
CA SER A 116 10.28 12.28 -5.91
C SER A 116 9.94 10.84 -6.30
N LEU A 117 9.50 10.62 -7.55
CA LEU A 117 9.28 9.28 -8.10
C LEU A 117 10.51 8.36 -8.03
N GLY A 118 11.71 8.94 -8.14
CA GLY A 118 12.97 8.19 -8.08
C GLY A 118 13.26 7.58 -6.70
N GLN A 119 12.72 8.19 -5.64
CA GLN A 119 12.85 7.71 -4.26
C GLN A 119 11.63 6.91 -3.79
N LEU A 120 10.53 6.99 -4.53
CA LEU A 120 9.24 6.49 -4.09
C LEU A 120 9.22 4.97 -3.90
N LEU A 121 9.79 4.20 -4.83
CA LEU A 121 9.76 2.74 -4.75
C LEU A 121 10.49 2.22 -3.51
N GLU A 122 11.71 2.71 -3.29
CA GLU A 122 12.53 2.34 -2.12
C GLU A 122 11.79 2.68 -0.82
N LEU A 123 11.23 3.88 -0.72
CA LEU A 123 10.45 4.31 0.44
C LEU A 123 9.19 3.46 0.69
N LEU A 124 8.47 3.07 -0.37
CA LEU A 124 7.30 2.20 -0.24
C LEU A 124 7.70 0.82 0.30
N VAL A 125 8.80 0.25 -0.22
CA VAL A 125 9.32 -1.04 0.23
C VAL A 125 9.80 -0.98 1.68
N ASP A 126 10.56 0.06 2.05
CA ASP A 126 11.09 0.24 3.40
C ASP A 126 9.96 0.34 4.44
N LYS A 127 8.97 1.23 4.20
CA LYS A 127 7.81 1.38 5.07
C LYS A 127 6.99 0.08 5.19
N GLN A 128 6.87 -0.67 4.09
CA GLN A 128 6.18 -1.97 4.10
C GLN A 128 6.93 -2.98 4.98
N LEU A 129 8.26 -3.04 4.87
CA LEU A 129 9.10 -3.93 5.69
C LEU A 129 9.09 -3.52 7.17
N GLU A 130 9.21 -2.23 7.48
CA GLU A 130 9.13 -1.70 8.84
C GLU A 130 7.80 -2.08 9.51
N ALA A 131 6.68 -1.94 8.79
CA ALA A 131 5.37 -2.34 9.29
C ALA A 131 5.30 -3.85 9.57
N LEU A 132 5.86 -4.69 8.69
CA LEU A 132 5.92 -6.15 8.91
C LEU A 132 6.76 -6.52 10.13
N ILE A 133 7.91 -5.86 10.33
CA ILE A 133 8.78 -6.08 11.49
C ILE A 133 8.06 -5.68 12.78
N TYR A 134 7.39 -4.52 12.80
CA TYR A 134 6.64 -4.07 13.98
C TYR A 134 5.54 -5.06 14.37
N VAL A 135 4.76 -5.54 13.39
CA VAL A 135 3.74 -6.57 13.62
C VAL A 135 4.36 -7.89 14.11
N GLY A 136 5.51 -8.29 13.57
CA GLY A 136 6.25 -9.47 14.01
C GLY A 136 6.74 -9.36 15.46
N MET A 137 7.28 -8.20 15.85
CA MET A 137 7.70 -7.94 17.23
C MET A 137 6.52 -7.88 18.20
N GLY A 138 5.39 -7.30 17.80
CA GLY A 138 4.16 -7.28 18.61
C GLY A 138 3.65 -8.69 18.92
N ARG A 139 3.74 -9.62 17.96
CA ARG A 139 3.40 -11.05 18.19
C ARG A 139 4.32 -11.72 19.20
N LEU A 140 5.64 -11.50 19.10
CA LEU A 140 6.60 -12.05 20.04
C LEU A 140 6.38 -11.54 21.48
N HIS A 141 5.91 -10.30 21.64
CA HIS A 141 5.58 -9.74 22.95
C HIS A 141 4.30 -10.38 23.54
N ILE A 142 3.27 -10.57 22.72
CA ILE A 142 2.01 -11.22 23.15
C ILE A 142 2.22 -12.71 23.46
N GLU A 143 3.04 -13.42 22.69
CA GLU A 143 3.39 -14.83 22.98
C GLU A 143 4.21 -14.96 24.27
N ASN A 144 5.07 -13.97 24.59
CA ASN A 144 5.77 -13.94 25.87
C ASN A 144 4.83 -13.62 27.05
N GLU A 145 3.84 -12.75 26.90
CA GLU A 145 2.84 -12.47 27.95
C GLU A 145 1.79 -13.58 28.12
N LEU A 146 1.48 -14.34 27.05
CA LEU A 146 0.57 -15.49 27.09
C LEU A 146 1.24 -16.80 27.53
N SER A 147 2.54 -16.80 27.83
CA SER A 147 3.24 -17.95 28.41
C SER A 147 2.75 -18.34 29.84
N HIS A 148 1.83 -17.57 30.43
CA HIS A 148 1.14 -17.90 31.69
C HIS A 148 -0.34 -18.32 31.55
N SER A 149 -0.84 -18.58 30.34
CA SER A 149 -2.20 -19.09 30.16
C SER A 149 -2.32 -19.98 28.92
N LEU A 150 -2.28 -21.30 29.15
CA LEU A 150 -2.49 -22.37 28.17
C LEU A 150 -3.68 -22.10 27.23
N CYS A 151 -3.42 -22.19 25.92
CA CYS A 151 -4.36 -22.85 25.02
C CYS A 151 -3.56 -23.57 23.91
N SER A 152 -3.61 -24.90 23.95
CA SER A 152 -2.99 -25.79 22.96
C SER A 152 -3.75 -25.72 21.65
N GLY A 153 -3.07 -25.36 20.56
CA GLY A 153 -3.59 -25.55 19.21
C GLY A 153 -2.89 -24.69 18.18
N CYS A 154 -2.14 -25.34 17.28
CA CYS A 154 -1.48 -24.78 16.08
C CYS A 154 -0.08 -24.16 16.29
N ILE A 155 0.87 -24.96 16.80
CA ILE A 155 2.29 -24.78 16.48
C ILE A 155 2.62 -25.69 15.28
N SER A 156 2.92 -25.09 14.14
CA SER A 156 3.92 -25.61 13.18
C SER A 156 4.33 -24.49 12.23
N PHE A 157 5.44 -23.80 12.52
CA PHE A 157 6.26 -23.20 11.46
C PHE A 157 7.68 -23.74 11.62
N ASN A 158 8.07 -24.53 10.62
CA ASN A 158 9.34 -25.24 10.53
C ASN A 158 10.39 -24.24 10.03
N MET A 159 11.25 -23.73 10.92
CA MET A 159 12.34 -22.83 10.55
C MET A 159 13.63 -23.67 10.42
N GLN A 160 13.98 -24.05 9.19
CA GLN A 160 15.30 -24.63 8.91
C GLN A 160 16.36 -23.51 8.95
N PHE A 161 17.17 -23.52 10.00
CA PHE A 161 18.38 -22.70 10.07
C PHE A 161 19.45 -23.26 9.11
N ILE A 162 19.87 -22.43 8.15
CA ILE A 162 21.13 -22.65 7.42
C ILE A 162 22.25 -22.09 8.31
N SER A 163 23.02 -22.99 8.91
CA SER A 163 24.31 -22.66 9.54
C SER A 163 25.34 -22.38 8.44
N ILE A 164 25.89 -21.17 8.41
CA ILE A 164 27.14 -20.89 7.70
C ILE A 164 28.22 -20.73 8.76
N SER A 165 29.07 -21.75 8.87
CA SER A 165 30.33 -21.67 9.60
C SER A 165 31.45 -21.29 8.63
N ARG A 166 32.20 -20.24 8.95
CA ARG A 166 33.65 -20.18 8.75
C ARG A 166 34.29 -19.37 9.87
#